data_AF-A0A954HN35-F1
#
_entry.id   AF-A0A954HN35-F1
#
_cell.length_a   1.000
_cell.length_b   1.000
_cell.length_c   1.000
_cell.angle_alpha   90.00
_cell.angle_beta   90.00
_cell.angle_gamma   90.00
#
_symmetry.space_group_name_H-M   'P 1'
#
loop_
_entity.id
_entity.type
_entity.pdbx_description
1 polymer ?
#
loop_
_entity_poly.entity_id
_entity_poly.type
_entity_poly.pdbx_seq_one_letter_code
_entity_poly.pdbx_strand_id
1 'polypeptide(L)'
;KGGTILAFAMSAPLFNPLSLLYGLTLSEPVAILSFAACSLVIVTVVGMIWDRIFPDSELKGIPDESVHYGIRRIAALGVSAGKEATGRSLKLVTAGLIGVGLLGAVIPHSSLQHQFNHDQPLAPLKMAALGIPVYATPMLAMSQMGMMFQHANSIGAAFVLLALGAGMNMGLIVWMLQEYGIKRSAVWMSILLVVVVGLGYAVDKPLFPKDVDPANHTHAFDIYAQPFSGSASFAQLATQSAEKLKRDILPYEWYSLELLALLMVAGCVVRLVNRSGRIEAWIAEVPEPTATGRLDVVVPPPVLGGLALLGLVLFSGVGCYAYYPPASEVFEEIDSARVNALSPGSVSHVVYHIDAYQEWTRKLEVGTFLRSGQLTDYQRWKARLVREHLEMLKHCVEDGEHDEARAWVSKIQRSHRRMRAAFEAA
;
A
#
# COMPACT_ATOMS: atom_id res chain seq x y z
N LYS A 1 0.02 23.85 -13.17
CA LYS A 1 -1.40 23.48 -13.41
C LYS A 1 -1.96 22.58 -12.33
N GLY A 2 -3.20 22.82 -11.89
CA GLY A 2 -3.79 22.12 -10.75
C GLY A 2 -4.15 20.65 -11.02
N GLY A 3 -4.59 20.32 -12.23
CA GLY A 3 -4.97 18.97 -12.63
C GLY A 3 -3.81 17.98 -12.59
N THR A 4 -2.60 18.42 -12.94
CA THR A 4 -1.38 17.62 -12.78
C THR A 4 -1.06 17.34 -11.31
N ILE A 5 -1.26 18.31 -10.41
CA ILE A 5 -1.02 18.13 -8.97
C ILE A 5 -2.04 17.14 -8.38
N LEU A 6 -3.32 17.27 -8.75
CA LEU A 6 -4.37 16.34 -8.34
C LEU A 6 -4.10 14.92 -8.88
N ALA A 7 -3.67 14.83 -10.14
CA ALA A 7 -3.29 13.56 -10.75
C ALA A 7 -2.14 12.89 -9.99
N PHE A 8 -1.08 13.65 -9.70
CA PHE A 8 0.05 13.18 -8.92
C PHE A 8 -0.35 12.74 -7.52
N ALA A 9 -1.17 13.53 -6.81
CA ALA A 9 -1.58 13.23 -5.45
C ALA A 9 -2.31 11.88 -5.33
N MET A 10 -3.13 11.52 -6.34
CA MET A 10 -3.82 10.23 -6.34
C MET A 10 -2.97 9.07 -6.85
N SER A 11 -2.05 9.32 -7.79
CA SER A 11 -1.20 8.25 -8.32
C SER A 11 -0.01 7.94 -7.42
N ALA A 12 0.47 8.91 -6.62
CA ALA A 12 1.68 8.77 -5.83
C ALA A 12 1.68 7.54 -4.89
N PRO A 13 0.58 7.21 -4.18
CA PRO A 13 0.54 5.99 -3.36
C PRO A 13 0.72 4.72 -4.20
N LEU A 14 0.07 4.63 -5.37
CA LEU A 14 0.14 3.48 -6.28
C LEU A 14 1.56 3.24 -6.82
N PHE A 15 2.32 4.31 -7.02
CA PHE A 15 3.70 4.25 -7.55
C PHE A 15 4.77 4.25 -6.48
N ASN A 16 4.41 4.11 -5.20
CA ASN A 16 5.39 3.93 -4.14
C ASN A 16 6.21 2.64 -4.43
N PRO A 17 7.56 2.70 -4.49
CA PRO A 17 8.39 1.53 -4.77
C PRO A 17 8.09 0.34 -3.86
N LEU A 18 7.81 0.58 -2.58
CA LEU A 18 7.42 -0.48 -1.65
C LEU A 18 6.08 -1.11 -2.05
N SER A 19 5.12 -0.29 -2.47
CA SER A 19 3.82 -0.75 -2.93
C SER A 19 3.92 -1.58 -4.21
N LEU A 20 4.80 -1.20 -5.14
CA LEU A 20 5.11 -1.99 -6.32
C LEU A 20 5.80 -3.31 -5.95
N LEU A 21 6.81 -3.26 -5.07
CA LEU A 21 7.50 -4.45 -4.57
C LEU A 21 6.53 -5.44 -3.95
N TYR A 22 5.67 -5.01 -3.02
CA TYR A 22 4.66 -5.86 -2.41
C TYR A 22 3.58 -6.29 -3.39
N GLY A 23 3.23 -5.46 -4.36
CA GLY A 23 2.36 -5.89 -5.44
C GLY A 23 2.94 -7.14 -6.11
N LEU A 24 4.22 -7.09 -6.50
CA LEU A 24 4.89 -8.15 -7.27
C LEU A 24 4.85 -9.52 -6.56
N THR A 25 4.77 -9.59 -5.22
CA THR A 25 4.61 -10.89 -4.50
C THR A 25 3.21 -11.49 -4.68
N LEU A 26 2.18 -10.66 -4.88
CA LEU A 26 0.79 -11.09 -4.86
C LEU A 26 0.20 -11.38 -6.23
N SER A 27 0.77 -10.79 -7.30
CA SER A 27 0.25 -10.95 -8.66
C SER A 27 1.38 -10.95 -9.70
N GLU A 28 1.05 -11.32 -10.93
CA GLU A 28 2.03 -11.36 -12.02
C GLU A 28 2.61 -9.97 -12.30
N PRO A 29 3.94 -9.83 -12.47
CA PRO A 29 4.58 -8.53 -12.69
C PRO A 29 3.95 -7.71 -13.81
N VAL A 30 3.57 -8.38 -14.89
CA VAL A 30 2.92 -7.75 -16.05
C VAL A 30 1.55 -7.18 -15.69
N ALA A 31 0.76 -7.89 -14.87
CA ALA A 31 -0.55 -7.42 -14.45
C ALA A 31 -0.42 -6.10 -13.65
N ILE A 32 0.51 -6.06 -12.71
CA ILE A 32 0.70 -4.91 -11.81
C ILE A 32 1.20 -3.68 -12.56
N LEU A 33 2.21 -3.86 -13.41
CA LEU A 33 2.71 -2.79 -14.26
C LEU A 33 1.62 -2.29 -15.20
N SER A 34 0.80 -3.18 -15.75
CA SER A 34 -0.33 -2.80 -16.61
C SER A 34 -1.39 -2.02 -15.83
N PHE A 35 -1.75 -2.46 -14.62
CA PHE A 35 -2.71 -1.75 -13.77
C PHE A 35 -2.20 -0.37 -13.33
N ALA A 36 -0.92 -0.28 -12.93
CA ALA A 36 -0.31 0.98 -12.57
C ALA A 36 -0.27 1.94 -13.77
N ALA A 37 0.17 1.47 -14.93
CA ALA A 37 0.20 2.25 -16.17
C ALA A 37 -1.21 2.71 -16.59
N CYS A 38 -2.21 1.82 -16.56
CA CYS A 38 -3.60 2.19 -16.86
C CYS A 38 -4.15 3.22 -15.88
N SER A 39 -3.88 3.06 -14.58
CA SER A 39 -4.29 4.02 -13.54
C SER A 39 -3.65 5.39 -13.77
N LEU A 40 -2.36 5.43 -14.12
CA LEU A 40 -1.67 6.67 -14.46
C LEU A 40 -2.27 7.35 -15.69
N VAL A 41 -2.56 6.59 -16.75
CA VAL A 41 -3.20 7.13 -17.96
C VAL A 41 -4.56 7.72 -17.61
N ILE A 42 -5.40 6.99 -16.86
CA ILE A 42 -6.72 7.45 -16.44
C ILE A 42 -6.62 8.75 -15.65
N VAL A 43 -5.79 8.76 -14.61
CA VAL A 43 -5.64 9.91 -13.72
C VAL A 43 -5.04 11.12 -14.46
N THR A 44 -4.14 10.88 -15.42
CA THR A 44 -3.59 11.94 -16.29
C THR A 44 -4.66 12.51 -17.21
N VAL A 45 -5.51 11.67 -17.82
CA VAL A 45 -6.61 12.12 -18.68
C VAL A 45 -7.63 12.92 -17.87
N VAL A 46 -8.00 12.47 -16.67
CA VAL A 46 -8.86 13.23 -15.75
C VAL A 46 -8.21 14.57 -15.38
N GLY A 47 -6.90 14.55 -15.09
CA GLY A 47 -6.02 15.73 -14.94
C GLY A 47 -6.18 16.76 -16.05
N MET A 48 -5.97 16.31 -17.28
CA MET A 48 -6.02 17.13 -18.49
C MET A 48 -7.42 17.70 -18.76
N ILE A 49 -8.48 16.89 -18.56
CA ILE A 49 -9.86 17.34 -18.73
C ILE A 49 -10.17 18.45 -17.71
N TRP A 50 -9.78 18.26 -16.45
CA TRP A 50 -10.02 19.24 -15.40
C TRP A 50 -9.24 20.55 -15.64
N ASP A 51 -7.98 20.46 -16.06
CA ASP A 51 -7.18 21.64 -16.43
C ASP A 51 -7.79 22.42 -17.60
N ARG A 52 -8.46 21.72 -18.53
CA ARG A 52 -9.18 22.35 -19.64
C ARG A 52 -10.44 23.08 -19.18
N ILE A 53 -11.10 22.59 -18.13
CA ILE A 53 -12.28 23.23 -17.52
C ILE A 53 -11.86 24.41 -16.62
N PHE A 54 -10.71 24.29 -15.94
CA PHE A 54 -10.18 25.30 -15.01
C PHE A 54 -8.72 25.69 -15.36
N PRO A 55 -8.51 26.50 -16.41
CA PRO A 55 -7.17 26.92 -16.82
C PRO A 55 -6.43 27.76 -15.75
N ASP A 56 -7.16 28.58 -14.97
CA ASP A 56 -6.60 29.43 -13.89
C ASP A 56 -6.59 28.72 -12.52
N SER A 57 -6.13 27.47 -12.52
CA SER A 57 -6.09 26.60 -11.34
C SER A 57 -4.72 26.50 -10.70
N GLU A 58 -3.74 27.30 -11.13
CA GLU A 58 -2.40 27.26 -10.57
C GLU A 58 -2.41 27.79 -9.14
N LEU A 59 -2.00 26.94 -8.20
CA LEU A 59 -1.73 27.37 -6.83
C LEU A 59 -0.55 28.33 -6.86
N LYS A 60 -0.73 29.53 -6.30
CA LYS A 60 0.37 30.48 -6.12
C LYS A 60 1.33 29.85 -5.11
N GLY A 61 2.45 29.33 -5.61
CA GLY A 61 3.53 28.85 -4.75
C GLY A 61 3.94 29.96 -3.79
N ILE A 62 4.21 29.59 -2.54
CA ILE A 62 4.94 30.48 -1.64
C ILE A 62 6.30 30.72 -2.31
N PRO A 63 6.75 31.97 -2.51
CA PRO A 63 8.07 32.23 -3.04
C PRO A 63 9.08 31.51 -2.14
N ASP A 64 9.83 30.55 -2.69
CA ASP A 64 10.96 29.96 -1.97
C ASP A 64 11.93 31.10 -1.69
N GLU A 65 11.97 31.59 -0.45
CA GLU A 65 13.08 32.41 0.00
C GLU A 65 14.33 31.56 -0.21
N SER A 66 15.21 31.98 -1.11
CA SER A 66 16.36 31.19 -1.54
C SER A 66 17.32 31.02 -0.38
N VAL A 67 17.15 29.95 0.40
CA VAL A 67 18.06 29.61 1.50
C VAL A 67 19.43 29.30 0.91
N HIS A 68 20.45 29.97 1.45
CA HIS A 68 21.84 29.78 1.06
C HIS A 68 22.28 28.32 1.18
N TYR A 69 23.13 27.90 0.24
CA TYR A 69 23.67 26.55 0.17
C TYR A 69 24.48 26.17 1.43
N GLY A 70 24.56 24.88 1.74
CA GLY A 70 25.32 24.35 2.88
C GLY A 70 24.46 23.91 4.07
N ILE A 71 25.04 23.94 5.29
CA ILE A 71 24.41 23.42 6.52
C ILE A 71 23.10 24.16 6.84
N ARG A 72 23.00 25.46 6.50
CA ARG A 72 21.78 26.24 6.70
C ARG A 72 20.61 25.72 5.87
N ARG A 73 20.85 25.19 4.66
CA ARG A 73 19.81 24.53 3.85
C ARG A 73 19.34 23.21 4.47
N ILE A 74 20.25 22.42 5.04
CA ILE A 74 19.89 21.18 5.75
C ILE A 74 19.08 21.52 7.00
N ALA A 75 19.48 22.55 7.75
CA ALA A 75 18.73 23.04 8.91
C ALA A 75 17.35 23.57 8.49
N ALA A 76 17.26 24.32 7.40
CA ALA A 76 15.99 24.80 6.84
C ALA A 76 15.07 23.65 6.44
N LEU A 77 15.61 22.62 5.79
CA LEU A 77 14.86 21.41 5.46
C LEU A 77 14.31 20.72 6.72
N GLY A 78 15.15 20.56 7.75
CA GLY A 78 14.73 19.96 9.02
C GLY A 78 13.67 20.77 9.75
N VAL A 79 13.83 22.09 9.82
CA VAL A 79 12.85 23.02 10.42
C VAL A 79 11.53 22.99 9.65
N SER A 80 11.59 23.02 8.31
CA SER A 80 10.41 22.95 7.45
C SER A 80 9.69 21.60 7.61
N ALA A 81 10.42 20.48 7.56
CA ALA A 81 9.88 19.14 7.77
C ALA A 81 9.20 18.99 9.14
N GLY A 82 9.85 19.46 10.22
CA GLY A 82 9.25 19.43 11.55
C GLY A 82 8.00 20.32 11.68
N LYS A 83 8.02 21.51 11.07
CA LYS A 83 6.86 22.40 11.02
C LYS A 83 5.70 21.79 10.24
N GLU A 84 5.98 21.09 9.15
CA GLU A 84 4.97 20.44 8.33
C GLU A 84 4.37 19.21 9.05
N ALA A 85 5.24 18.39 9.66
CA ALA A 85 4.84 17.21 10.44
C ALA A 85 3.93 17.53 11.63
N THR A 86 3.99 18.76 12.17
CA THR A 86 3.15 19.23 13.28
C THR A 86 2.08 20.24 12.85
N GLY A 87 1.96 20.51 11.55
CA GLY A 87 1.20 21.62 11.01
C GLY A 87 -0.07 21.24 10.29
N ARG A 88 -0.21 21.78 9.08
CA ARG A 88 -1.39 21.57 8.27
C ARG A 88 -1.46 20.11 7.80
N SER A 89 -0.33 19.53 7.41
CA SER A 89 -0.27 18.12 7.04
C SER A 89 -0.78 17.20 8.14
N LEU A 90 -0.41 17.42 9.42
CA LEU A 90 -0.92 16.60 10.53
C LEU A 90 -2.46 16.63 10.60
N LYS A 91 -3.09 17.79 10.43
CA LYS A 91 -4.55 17.91 10.43
C LYS A 91 -5.19 17.13 9.29
N LEU A 92 -4.58 17.14 8.11
CA LEU A 92 -5.06 16.40 6.94
C LEU A 92 -4.87 14.89 7.12
N VAL A 93 -3.74 14.46 7.68
CA VAL A 93 -3.49 13.05 8.04
C VAL A 93 -4.51 12.57 9.07
N THR A 94 -4.76 13.35 10.12
CA THR A 94 -5.79 13.03 11.12
C THR A 94 -7.18 12.95 10.50
N ALA A 95 -7.53 13.84 9.55
CA ALA A 95 -8.80 13.75 8.84
C ALA A 95 -8.91 12.44 8.01
N GLY A 96 -7.82 11.99 7.40
CA GLY A 96 -7.74 10.68 6.76
C GLY A 96 -7.96 9.52 7.74
N LEU A 97 -7.26 9.54 8.88
CA LEU A 97 -7.40 8.52 9.93
C LEU A 97 -8.81 8.46 10.52
N ILE A 98 -9.45 9.61 10.71
CA ILE A 98 -10.85 9.70 11.15
C ILE A 98 -11.77 9.04 10.12
N GLY A 99 -11.53 9.23 8.82
CA GLY A 99 -12.30 8.57 7.76
C GLY A 99 -12.29 7.04 7.88
N VAL A 100 -11.10 6.46 8.06
CA VAL A 100 -10.93 5.01 8.24
C VAL A 100 -11.54 4.54 9.57
N GLY A 101 -11.34 5.29 10.66
CA GLY A 101 -11.91 4.96 11.97
C GLY A 101 -13.44 5.00 11.99
N LEU A 102 -14.06 5.95 11.27
CA LEU A 102 -15.51 6.05 11.14
C LEU A 102 -16.10 4.87 10.36
N LEU A 103 -15.45 4.43 9.29
CA LEU A 103 -15.86 3.24 8.56
C LEU A 103 -15.87 2.01 9.46
N GLY A 104 -14.75 1.78 10.17
CA GLY A 104 -14.64 0.68 11.12
C GLY A 104 -15.58 0.78 12.31
N ALA A 105 -16.14 1.97 12.60
CA ALA A 105 -17.16 2.15 13.64
C ALA A 105 -18.59 1.92 13.13
N VAL A 106 -18.87 2.23 11.86
CA VAL A 106 -20.23 2.21 11.29
C VAL A 106 -20.57 0.86 10.64
N ILE A 107 -19.60 0.20 10.01
CA ILE A 107 -19.84 -1.04 9.25
C ILE A 107 -19.86 -2.23 10.21
N PRO A 108 -20.99 -2.94 10.39
CA PRO A 108 -21.06 -4.08 11.29
C PRO A 108 -20.15 -5.22 10.84
N HIS A 109 -19.64 -5.99 11.81
CA HIS A 109 -18.83 -7.17 11.54
C HIS A 109 -19.54 -8.13 10.57
N SER A 110 -18.81 -8.70 9.61
CA SER A 110 -19.31 -9.65 8.59
C SER A 110 -20.39 -9.12 7.64
N SER A 111 -20.72 -7.83 7.66
CA SER A 111 -21.82 -7.28 6.83
C SER A 111 -21.47 -7.15 5.33
N LEU A 112 -20.18 -7.15 4.99
CA LEU A 112 -19.69 -6.94 3.62
C LEU A 112 -19.48 -8.24 2.82
N GLN A 113 -19.65 -9.40 3.44
CA GLN A 113 -19.26 -10.70 2.88
C GLN A 113 -19.95 -11.06 1.56
N HIS A 114 -21.16 -10.54 1.35
CA HIS A 114 -21.96 -10.80 0.15
C HIS A 114 -22.10 -9.56 -0.75
N GLN A 115 -21.57 -8.39 -0.38
CA GLN A 115 -21.92 -7.11 -1.01
C GLN A 115 -21.22 -6.85 -2.36
N PHE A 116 -20.24 -7.68 -2.71
CA PHE A 116 -19.37 -7.50 -3.88
C PHE A 116 -19.33 -8.72 -4.79
N ASN A 117 -20.31 -9.62 -4.64
CA ASN A 117 -20.48 -10.77 -5.51
C ASN A 117 -20.71 -10.33 -6.96
N HIS A 118 -20.33 -11.17 -7.92
CA HIS A 118 -20.42 -10.86 -9.36
C HIS A 118 -21.85 -10.63 -9.86
N ASP A 119 -22.84 -11.19 -9.19
CA ASP A 119 -24.26 -11.08 -9.52
C ASP A 119 -24.83 -9.72 -9.13
N GLN A 120 -24.11 -8.92 -8.33
CA GLN A 120 -24.57 -7.61 -7.88
C GLN A 120 -24.17 -6.50 -8.86
N PRO A 121 -25.14 -5.91 -9.59
CA PRO A 121 -24.82 -4.84 -10.54
C PRO A 121 -24.24 -3.62 -9.83
N LEU A 122 -24.63 -3.37 -8.57
CA LEU A 122 -24.18 -2.20 -7.83
C LEU A 122 -22.79 -2.36 -7.19
N ALA A 123 -22.10 -3.48 -7.39
CA ALA A 123 -20.82 -3.75 -6.73
C ALA A 123 -19.74 -2.67 -7.00
N PRO A 124 -19.51 -2.17 -8.24
CA PRO A 124 -18.55 -1.09 -8.49
C PRO A 124 -18.93 0.22 -7.78
N LEU A 125 -20.23 0.54 -7.69
CA LEU A 125 -20.70 1.76 -7.03
C LEU A 125 -20.58 1.68 -5.50
N LYS A 126 -20.98 0.54 -4.91
CA LYS A 126 -20.78 0.27 -3.48
C LYS A 126 -19.29 0.32 -3.12
N MET A 127 -18.44 -0.18 -4.02
CA MET A 127 -16.99 -0.15 -3.81
C MET A 127 -16.42 1.26 -3.90
N ALA A 128 -16.96 2.14 -4.76
CA ALA A 128 -16.56 3.55 -4.76
C ALA A 128 -16.92 4.23 -3.43
N ALA A 129 -18.11 3.94 -2.90
CA ALA A 129 -18.57 4.48 -1.62
C ALA A 129 -17.70 3.99 -0.44
N LEU A 130 -17.24 2.74 -0.48
CA LEU A 130 -16.31 2.19 0.51
C LEU A 130 -14.88 2.73 0.31
N GLY A 131 -14.38 2.71 -0.93
CA GLY A 131 -13.00 3.02 -1.31
C GLY A 131 -12.60 4.48 -1.10
N ILE A 132 -13.51 5.45 -1.25
CA ILE A 132 -13.17 6.87 -1.03
C ILE A 132 -12.73 7.16 0.43
N PRO A 133 -13.48 6.74 1.46
CA PRO A 133 -13.06 6.92 2.85
C PRO A 133 -12.02 5.90 3.32
N VAL A 134 -11.97 4.72 2.71
CA VAL A 134 -10.94 3.70 2.98
C VAL A 134 -9.61 4.19 2.43
N TYR A 135 -8.62 4.40 3.31
CA TYR A 135 -7.23 4.42 2.89
C TYR A 135 -6.69 2.99 2.90
N ALA A 136 -6.83 2.30 1.77
CA ALA A 136 -6.20 1.00 1.59
C ALA A 136 -4.77 1.24 1.11
N THR A 137 -3.78 0.75 1.87
CA THR A 137 -2.42 0.71 1.31
C THR A 137 -2.45 -0.14 0.03
N PRO A 138 -1.63 0.15 -0.98
CA PRO A 138 -1.64 -0.65 -2.21
C PRO A 138 -1.43 -2.14 -1.95
N MET A 139 -0.63 -2.51 -0.94
CA MET A 139 -0.49 -3.89 -0.46
C MET A 139 -1.84 -4.49 -0.06
N LEU A 140 -2.60 -3.78 0.76
CA LEU A 140 -3.92 -4.20 1.21
C LEU A 140 -4.89 -4.27 0.02
N ALA A 141 -4.92 -3.25 -0.84
CA ALA A 141 -5.78 -3.24 -2.04
C ALA A 141 -5.49 -4.41 -3.00
N MET A 142 -4.21 -4.78 -3.18
CA MET A 142 -3.80 -5.91 -4.02
C MET A 142 -4.17 -7.26 -3.41
N SER A 143 -3.95 -7.43 -2.09
CA SER A 143 -4.36 -8.65 -1.39
C SER A 143 -5.88 -8.87 -1.49
N GLN A 144 -6.64 -7.78 -1.31
CA GLN A 144 -8.10 -7.77 -1.47
C GLN A 144 -8.51 -8.16 -2.90
N MET A 145 -7.89 -7.56 -3.91
CA MET A 145 -8.12 -7.92 -5.31
C MET A 145 -7.85 -9.41 -5.59
N GLY A 146 -6.76 -9.95 -5.04
CA GLY A 146 -6.43 -11.38 -5.15
C GLY A 146 -7.54 -12.28 -4.58
N MET A 147 -7.99 -11.98 -3.35
CA MET A 147 -9.11 -12.70 -2.72
C MET A 147 -10.41 -12.53 -3.52
N MET A 148 -10.66 -11.36 -4.10
CA MET A 148 -11.84 -11.13 -4.96
C MET A 148 -11.83 -12.03 -6.20
N PHE A 149 -10.68 -12.21 -6.85
CA PHE A 149 -10.58 -13.12 -8.00
C PHE A 149 -10.71 -14.59 -7.60
N GLN A 150 -10.16 -14.98 -6.44
CA GLN A 150 -10.27 -16.35 -5.93
C GLN A 150 -11.70 -16.74 -5.56
N HIS A 151 -12.52 -15.79 -5.10
CA HIS A 151 -13.93 -16.02 -4.74
C HIS A 151 -14.92 -15.66 -5.86
N ALA A 152 -14.44 -15.32 -7.05
CA ALA A 152 -15.24 -14.87 -8.19
C ALA A 152 -16.20 -13.69 -7.86
N ASN A 153 -15.66 -12.70 -7.15
CA ASN A 153 -16.31 -11.41 -6.89
C ASN A 153 -16.21 -10.47 -8.12
N SER A 154 -16.94 -9.35 -8.09
CA SER A 154 -16.93 -8.35 -9.17
C SER A 154 -15.52 -7.79 -9.44
N ILE A 155 -15.03 -7.98 -10.66
CA ILE A 155 -13.74 -7.42 -11.12
C ILE A 155 -13.82 -5.90 -11.23
N GLY A 156 -14.98 -5.39 -11.64
CA GLY A 156 -15.25 -3.96 -11.69
C GLY A 156 -15.10 -3.32 -10.31
N ALA A 157 -15.61 -3.96 -9.26
CA ALA A 157 -15.39 -3.52 -7.88
C ALA A 157 -13.89 -3.56 -7.50
N ALA A 158 -13.16 -4.63 -7.84
CA ALA A 158 -11.73 -4.71 -7.55
C ALA A 158 -10.93 -3.57 -8.20
N PHE A 159 -11.28 -3.22 -9.44
CA PHE A 159 -10.69 -2.08 -10.16
C PHE A 159 -11.00 -0.75 -9.47
N VAL A 160 -12.23 -0.53 -9.04
CA VAL A 160 -12.62 0.69 -8.29
C VAL A 160 -11.89 0.78 -6.95
N LEU A 161 -11.73 -0.34 -6.22
CA LEU A 161 -10.97 -0.38 -4.97
C LEU A 161 -9.50 -0.03 -5.21
N LEU A 162 -8.90 -0.52 -6.28
CA LEU A 162 -7.51 -0.18 -6.62
C LEU A 162 -7.37 1.30 -6.95
N ALA A 163 -8.24 1.85 -7.80
CA ALA A 163 -8.13 3.22 -8.27
C ALA A 163 -8.48 4.25 -7.17
N LEU A 164 -9.55 4.01 -6.41
CA LEU A 164 -10.03 4.94 -5.38
C LEU A 164 -9.51 4.58 -3.99
N GLY A 165 -9.58 3.31 -3.58
CA GLY A 165 -9.14 2.87 -2.24
C GLY A 165 -7.66 3.09 -1.96
N ALA A 166 -6.80 2.94 -2.97
CA ALA A 166 -5.37 3.22 -2.82
C ALA A 166 -4.99 4.69 -3.10
N GLY A 167 -5.76 5.37 -3.96
CA GLY A 167 -5.43 6.73 -4.42
C GLY A 167 -6.14 7.85 -3.67
N MET A 168 -7.21 7.56 -2.94
CA MET A 168 -8.03 8.55 -2.23
C MET A 168 -8.11 8.26 -0.72
N ASN A 169 -8.35 9.33 0.03
CA ASN A 169 -8.76 9.27 1.43
C ASN A 169 -9.46 10.59 1.81
N MET A 170 -10.11 10.61 2.98
CA MET A 170 -10.79 11.81 3.49
C MET A 170 -9.85 13.01 3.65
N GLY A 171 -8.57 12.79 3.97
CA GLY A 171 -7.57 13.86 4.09
C GLY A 171 -7.31 14.56 2.77
N LEU A 172 -7.18 13.82 1.67
CA LEU A 172 -7.03 14.35 0.32
C LEU A 172 -8.27 15.12 -0.12
N ILE A 173 -9.47 14.64 0.21
CA ILE A 173 -10.72 15.37 -0.08
C ILE A 173 -10.75 16.71 0.66
N VAL A 174 -10.43 16.72 1.96
CA VAL A 174 -10.37 17.94 2.76
C VAL A 174 -9.31 18.90 2.21
N TRP A 175 -8.14 18.40 1.83
CA TRP A 175 -7.08 19.19 1.20
C TRP A 175 -7.55 19.83 -0.11
N MET A 176 -8.16 19.05 -1.00
CA MET A 176 -8.71 19.54 -2.26
C MET A 176 -9.76 20.63 -2.04
N LEU A 177 -10.67 20.45 -1.08
CA LEU A 177 -11.69 21.43 -0.74
C LEU A 177 -11.08 22.74 -0.23
N GLN A 178 -9.99 22.67 0.53
CA GLN A 178 -9.30 23.85 1.05
C GLN A 178 -8.54 24.62 -0.05
N GLU A 179 -7.83 23.92 -0.94
CA GLU A 179 -6.97 24.55 -1.95
C GLU A 179 -7.73 25.01 -3.20
N TYR A 180 -8.65 24.19 -3.71
CA TYR A 180 -9.33 24.45 -4.98
C TYR A 180 -10.79 24.89 -4.81
N GLY A 181 -11.32 24.82 -3.59
CA GLY A 181 -12.71 25.17 -3.28
C GLY A 181 -13.72 24.11 -3.72
N ILE A 182 -14.95 24.21 -3.20
CA ILE A 182 -15.97 23.16 -3.35
C ILE A 182 -16.35 22.87 -4.80
N LYS A 183 -16.46 23.91 -5.65
CA LYS A 183 -16.88 23.77 -7.05
C LYS A 183 -15.87 22.96 -7.87
N ARG A 184 -14.59 23.32 -7.79
CA ARG A 184 -13.54 22.69 -8.59
C ARG A 184 -13.27 21.25 -8.11
N SER A 185 -13.32 21.04 -6.79
CA SER A 185 -13.17 19.72 -6.17
C SER A 185 -14.35 18.80 -6.49
N ALA A 186 -15.59 19.31 -6.48
CA ALA A 186 -16.76 18.53 -6.88
C ALA A 186 -16.71 18.11 -8.35
N VAL A 187 -16.26 18.98 -9.25
CA VAL A 187 -16.07 18.64 -10.67
C VAL A 187 -14.99 17.59 -10.86
N TRP A 188 -13.84 17.73 -10.18
CA TRP A 188 -12.80 16.70 -10.19
C TRP A 188 -13.34 15.34 -9.75
N MET A 189 -14.00 15.31 -8.59
CA MET A 189 -14.58 14.10 -8.02
C MET A 189 -15.61 13.47 -8.94
N SER A 190 -16.45 14.28 -9.59
CA SER A 190 -17.47 13.81 -10.51
C SER A 190 -16.85 13.17 -11.76
N ILE A 191 -15.85 13.82 -12.37
CA ILE A 191 -15.16 13.28 -13.55
C ILE A 191 -14.46 11.97 -13.19
N LEU A 192 -13.73 11.97 -12.07
CA LEU A 192 -13.02 10.78 -11.60
C LEU A 192 -13.98 9.61 -11.35
N LEU A 193 -15.07 9.85 -10.61
CA LEU A 193 -16.08 8.84 -10.32
C LEU A 193 -16.71 8.29 -11.60
N VAL A 194 -17.11 9.16 -12.53
CA VAL A 194 -17.71 8.75 -13.80
C VAL A 194 -16.75 7.88 -14.60
N VAL A 195 -15.47 8.27 -14.70
CA VAL A 195 -14.47 7.51 -15.46
C VAL A 195 -14.16 6.18 -14.78
N VAL A 196 -13.85 6.18 -13.48
CA VAL A 196 -13.44 4.97 -12.76
C VAL A 196 -14.58 3.97 -12.62
N VAL A 197 -15.77 4.43 -12.21
CA VAL A 197 -16.95 3.56 -12.10
C VAL A 197 -17.42 3.11 -13.48
N GLY A 198 -17.43 3.99 -14.48
CA GLY A 198 -17.80 3.64 -15.85
C GLY A 198 -16.89 2.58 -16.46
N LEU A 199 -15.57 2.71 -16.26
CA LEU A 199 -14.61 1.68 -16.64
C LEU A 199 -14.80 0.39 -15.84
N GLY A 200 -15.04 0.50 -14.52
CA GLY A 200 -15.37 -0.64 -13.66
C GLY A 200 -16.52 -1.48 -14.24
N TYR A 201 -17.62 -0.84 -14.63
CA TYR A 201 -18.74 -1.51 -15.30
C TYR A 201 -18.38 -2.10 -16.67
N ALA A 202 -17.53 -1.43 -17.43
CA ALA A 202 -17.11 -1.90 -18.75
C ALA A 202 -16.23 -3.15 -18.68
N VAL A 203 -15.38 -3.27 -17.63
CA VAL A 203 -14.45 -4.39 -17.47
C VAL A 203 -15.01 -5.58 -16.70
N ASP A 204 -16.06 -5.37 -15.90
CA ASP A 204 -16.61 -6.37 -14.97
C ASP A 204 -17.05 -7.67 -15.67
N LYS A 205 -17.82 -7.57 -16.77
CA LYS A 205 -18.31 -8.73 -17.53
C LYS A 205 -17.25 -9.41 -18.41
N PRO A 206 -16.45 -8.69 -19.23
CA PRO A 206 -15.54 -9.35 -20.16
C PRO A 206 -14.37 -10.06 -19.49
N LEU A 207 -13.94 -9.61 -18.29
CA LEU A 207 -12.80 -10.17 -17.60
C LEU A 207 -13.17 -11.26 -16.57
N PHE A 208 -14.45 -11.52 -16.36
CA PHE A 208 -14.91 -12.46 -15.33
C PHE A 208 -14.31 -13.86 -15.53
N PRO A 209 -13.60 -14.44 -14.54
CA PRO A 209 -13.02 -15.77 -14.66
C PRO A 209 -14.14 -16.79 -14.83
N LYS A 210 -14.16 -17.48 -15.97
CA LYS A 210 -15.17 -18.50 -16.27
C LYS A 210 -14.88 -19.85 -15.59
N ASP A 211 -13.68 -20.01 -15.05
CA ASP A 211 -13.15 -21.26 -14.54
C ASP A 211 -13.17 -21.35 -13.00
N VAL A 212 -13.78 -20.39 -12.31
CA VAL A 212 -13.86 -20.33 -10.84
C VAL A 212 -15.31 -20.37 -10.40
N ASP A 213 -15.67 -21.35 -9.57
CA ASP A 213 -16.99 -21.42 -8.96
C ASP A 213 -17.16 -20.26 -7.96
N PRO A 214 -18.25 -19.47 -8.04
CA PRO A 214 -18.47 -18.37 -7.13
C PRO A 214 -18.60 -18.85 -5.68
N ALA A 215 -17.62 -18.50 -4.86
CA ALA A 215 -17.77 -18.61 -3.42
C ALA A 215 -18.78 -17.53 -3.01
N ASN A 216 -19.97 -17.94 -2.58
CA ASN A 216 -21.05 -16.99 -2.28
C ASN A 216 -20.73 -16.02 -1.12
N HIS A 217 -19.57 -16.10 -0.47
CA HIS A 217 -19.11 -15.25 0.62
C HIS A 217 -17.62 -14.95 0.49
N THR A 218 -17.18 -13.79 0.98
CA THR A 218 -15.75 -13.44 1.08
C THR A 218 -15.42 -12.74 2.40
N HIS A 219 -14.32 -13.15 3.04
CA HIS A 219 -13.78 -12.49 4.23
C HIS A 219 -12.83 -11.33 3.92
N ALA A 220 -12.60 -11.04 2.63
CA ALA A 220 -11.68 -10.02 2.19
C ALA A 220 -12.01 -8.67 2.88
N PHE A 221 -13.28 -8.27 2.83
CA PHE A 221 -13.69 -6.93 3.27
C PHE A 221 -13.91 -6.79 4.79
N ASP A 222 -13.74 -7.86 5.57
CA ASP A 222 -13.92 -7.82 7.02
C ASP A 222 -12.91 -6.86 7.70
N ILE A 223 -11.79 -6.56 7.04
CA ILE A 223 -10.80 -5.57 7.49
C ILE A 223 -11.33 -4.14 7.56
N TYR A 224 -12.38 -3.83 6.80
CA TYR A 224 -13.01 -2.50 6.79
C TYR A 224 -14.23 -2.41 7.72
N ALA A 225 -14.66 -3.54 8.28
CA ALA A 225 -15.77 -3.63 9.22
C ALA A 225 -15.29 -3.46 10.67
N GLN A 226 -16.26 -3.43 11.60
CA GLN A 226 -15.98 -3.43 13.02
C GLN A 226 -15.06 -4.59 13.41
N PRO A 227 -13.89 -4.28 14.03
CA PRO A 227 -12.92 -5.30 14.41
C PRO A 227 -13.33 -6.07 15.68
N PHE A 228 -14.33 -5.59 16.42
CA PHE A 228 -14.79 -6.17 17.68
C PHE A 228 -16.26 -6.56 17.57
N SER A 229 -16.59 -7.79 17.96
CA SER A 229 -17.95 -8.30 18.02
C SER A 229 -18.50 -8.22 19.45
N GLY A 230 -19.73 -7.70 19.61
CA GLY A 230 -20.47 -7.70 20.88
C GLY A 230 -20.49 -6.36 21.62
N SER A 231 -21.29 -6.28 22.69
CA SER A 231 -21.38 -5.09 23.56
C SER A 231 -20.21 -5.06 24.55
N ALA A 232 -19.10 -4.44 24.16
CA ALA A 232 -17.94 -4.27 25.02
C ALA A 232 -17.97 -2.89 25.72
N SER A 233 -17.53 -2.85 26.98
CA SER A 233 -17.25 -1.59 27.68
C SER A 233 -16.07 -0.84 27.03
N PHE A 234 -15.97 0.47 27.23
CA PHE A 234 -14.87 1.28 26.68
C PHE A 234 -13.48 0.76 27.10
N ALA A 235 -13.33 0.30 28.34
CA ALA A 235 -12.07 -0.27 28.83
C ALA A 235 -11.69 -1.56 28.07
N GLN A 236 -12.65 -2.42 27.77
CA GLN A 236 -12.43 -3.64 26.99
C GLN A 236 -12.09 -3.33 25.53
N LEU A 237 -12.75 -2.33 24.94
CA LEU A 237 -12.42 -1.87 23.59
C LEU A 237 -10.99 -1.33 23.51
N ALA A 238 -10.55 -0.58 24.52
CA ALA A 238 -9.18 -0.07 24.59
C ALA A 238 -8.15 -1.19 24.69
N THR A 239 -8.38 -2.20 25.55
CA THR A 239 -7.47 -3.35 25.67
C THR A 239 -7.45 -4.20 24.41
N GLN A 240 -8.61 -4.50 23.82
CA GLN A 240 -8.70 -5.26 22.56
C GLN A 240 -8.04 -4.51 21.40
N SER A 241 -8.17 -3.18 21.35
CA SER A 241 -7.48 -2.35 20.36
C SER A 241 -5.97 -2.39 20.54
N ALA A 242 -5.48 -2.32 21.78
CA ALA A 242 -4.05 -2.41 22.06
C ALA A 242 -3.48 -3.79 21.70
N GLU A 243 -4.19 -4.88 22.00
CA GLU A 243 -3.80 -6.24 21.62
C GLU A 243 -3.79 -6.43 20.12
N LYS A 244 -4.84 -5.97 19.42
CA LYS A 244 -4.91 -6.01 17.95
C LYS A 244 -3.76 -5.23 17.32
N LEU A 245 -3.47 -4.03 17.82
CA LEU A 245 -2.35 -3.21 17.34
C LEU A 245 -1.01 -3.93 17.53
N LYS A 246 -0.82 -4.60 18.68
CA LYS A 246 0.41 -5.34 18.99
C LYS A 246 0.59 -6.57 18.10
N ARG A 247 -0.51 -7.18 17.66
CA ARG A 247 -0.52 -8.36 16.80
C ARG A 247 -0.34 -7.99 15.32
N ASP A 248 -0.99 -6.92 14.87
CA ASP A 248 -1.08 -6.57 13.45
C ASP A 248 0.08 -5.65 12.99
N ILE A 249 0.76 -4.92 13.91
CA ILE A 249 1.95 -4.12 13.58
C ILE A 249 3.18 -5.02 13.39
N LEU A 250 3.86 -4.85 12.25
CA LEU A 250 5.12 -5.53 11.99
C LEU A 250 6.29 -4.86 12.74
N PRO A 251 7.34 -5.60 13.17
CA PRO A 251 8.43 -5.04 13.98
C PRO A 251 9.10 -3.79 13.37
N TYR A 252 9.21 -3.72 12.04
CA TYR A 252 9.85 -2.59 11.37
C TYR A 252 8.94 -1.34 11.24
N GLU A 253 7.63 -1.51 11.35
CA GLU A 253 6.68 -0.39 11.34
C GLU A 253 6.79 0.44 12.63
N TRP A 254 7.21 -0.18 13.74
CA TRP A 254 7.55 0.53 14.98
C TRP A 254 8.64 1.57 14.76
N TYR A 255 9.70 1.25 14.02
CA TYR A 255 10.76 2.24 13.72
C TYR A 255 10.24 3.43 12.91
N SER A 256 9.28 3.19 12.01
CA SER A 256 8.66 4.26 11.24
C SER A 256 7.79 5.17 12.12
N LEU A 257 7.05 4.59 13.07
CA LEU A 257 6.27 5.33 14.06
C LEU A 257 7.18 6.12 15.01
N GLU A 258 8.28 5.54 15.48
CA GLU A 258 9.28 6.19 16.33
C GLU A 258 9.93 7.38 15.62
N LEU A 259 10.32 7.21 14.35
CA LEU A 259 10.89 8.29 13.54
C LEU A 259 9.87 9.42 13.31
N LEU A 260 8.62 9.09 13.03
CA LEU A 260 7.54 10.08 12.90
C LEU A 260 7.31 10.81 14.23
N ALA A 261 7.30 10.09 15.36
CA ALA A 261 7.17 10.68 16.69
C ALA A 261 8.33 11.63 17.00
N LEU A 262 9.57 11.22 16.70
CA LEU A 262 10.76 12.07 16.84
C LEU A 262 10.62 13.35 15.99
N LEU A 263 10.18 13.22 14.73
CA LEU A 263 9.98 14.35 13.84
C LEU A 263 8.88 15.31 14.36
N MET A 264 7.80 14.77 14.91
CA MET A 264 6.74 15.56 15.54
C MET A 264 7.25 16.29 16.80
N VAL A 265 8.01 15.60 17.66
CA VAL A 265 8.61 16.22 18.85
C VAL A 265 9.57 17.33 18.43
N ALA A 266 10.45 17.08 17.46
CA ALA A 266 11.35 18.09 16.91
C ALA A 266 10.58 19.29 16.35
N GLY A 267 9.50 19.05 15.60
CA GLY A 267 8.60 20.09 15.10
C GLY A 267 7.95 20.94 16.19
N CYS A 268 7.48 20.30 17.27
CA CYS A 268 6.93 20.96 18.44
C CYS A 268 7.98 21.81 19.15
N VAL A 269 9.19 21.27 19.37
CA VAL A 269 10.32 21.99 19.97
C VAL A 269 10.68 23.21 19.12
N VAL A 270 10.82 23.03 17.80
CA VAL A 270 11.11 24.13 16.86
C VAL A 270 10.04 25.21 16.94
N ARG A 271 8.75 24.87 17.05
CA ARG A 271 7.67 25.86 17.21
C ARG A 271 7.69 26.58 18.55
N LEU A 272 8.06 25.89 19.63
CA LEU A 272 8.16 26.49 20.95
C LEU A 272 9.36 27.43 21.06
N VAL A 273 10.51 27.02 20.50
CA VAL A 273 11.77 27.77 20.54
C VAL A 273 11.77 28.91 19.51
N ASN A 274 11.24 28.69 18.30
CA ASN A 274 11.17 29.69 17.24
C ASN A 274 9.93 30.60 17.31
N ARG A 275 9.35 30.83 18.50
CA ARG A 275 8.26 31.81 18.66
C ARG A 275 8.65 33.24 18.26
N SER A 276 9.95 33.53 18.27
CA SER A 276 10.52 34.85 17.96
C SER A 276 11.03 34.99 16.52
N GLY A 277 10.91 33.96 15.67
CA GLY A 277 11.43 33.97 14.29
C GLY A 277 12.95 33.99 14.19
N ARG A 278 13.70 33.91 15.30
CA ARG A 278 15.16 34.01 15.34
C ARG A 278 15.86 32.91 14.54
N ILE A 279 15.30 31.69 14.55
CA ILE A 279 15.89 30.57 13.79
C ILE A 279 15.70 30.81 12.30
N GLU A 280 14.56 31.32 11.88
CA GLU A 280 14.30 31.67 10.48
C GLU A 280 15.14 32.85 10.03
N ALA A 281 15.28 33.88 10.86
CA ALA A 281 16.17 35.01 10.57
C ALA A 281 17.63 34.56 10.39
N TRP A 282 18.12 33.64 11.22
CA TRP A 282 19.46 33.07 11.09
C TRP A 282 19.63 32.19 9.84
N ILE A 283 18.59 31.45 9.47
CA ILE A 283 18.58 30.64 8.24
C ILE A 283 18.56 31.53 6.98
N ALA A 284 17.78 32.62 7.02
CA ALA A 284 17.61 33.57 5.92
C ALA A 284 18.77 34.56 5.81
N GLU A 285 19.59 34.72 6.85
CA GLU A 285 20.76 35.59 6.81
C GLU A 285 21.74 35.14 5.72
N VAL A 286 22.10 36.07 4.84
CA VAL A 286 23.05 35.87 3.74
C VAL A 286 24.48 36.01 4.31
N PRO A 287 25.27 34.93 4.43
CA PRO A 287 26.68 35.09 4.79
C PRO A 287 27.42 35.80 3.66
N GLU A 288 28.37 36.69 4.01
CA GLU A 288 29.27 37.27 3.00
C GLU A 288 30.03 36.17 2.25
N PRO A 289 30.23 36.30 0.93
CA PRO A 289 30.82 35.25 0.11
C PRO A 289 32.26 34.97 0.56
N THR A 290 32.44 33.89 1.32
CA THR A 290 33.77 33.31 1.58
C THR A 290 34.24 32.57 0.34
N ALA A 291 35.55 32.61 0.09
CA ALA A 291 36.19 32.08 -1.11
C ALA A 291 35.65 30.68 -1.49
N THR A 292 35.11 30.57 -2.70
CA THR A 292 34.52 29.35 -3.24
C THR A 292 35.55 28.22 -3.23
N GLY A 293 35.41 27.29 -2.29
CA GLY A 293 36.19 26.05 -2.29
C GLY A 293 35.84 25.22 -3.53
N ARG A 294 36.77 24.38 -3.99
CA ARG A 294 36.59 23.50 -5.18
C ARG A 294 35.36 22.56 -5.12
N LEU A 295 34.74 22.44 -3.94
CA LEU A 295 33.56 21.61 -3.67
C LEU A 295 32.25 22.43 -3.53
N ASP A 296 32.31 23.75 -3.62
CA ASP A 296 31.13 24.63 -3.56
C ASP A 296 30.51 24.82 -4.96
N VAL A 297 29.97 23.72 -5.49
CA VAL A 297 29.36 23.70 -6.83
C VAL A 297 27.84 23.83 -6.70
N VAL A 298 27.29 24.90 -7.26
CA VAL A 298 25.84 25.10 -7.35
C VAL A 298 25.26 24.14 -8.38
N VAL A 299 24.53 23.13 -7.91
CA VAL A 299 23.84 22.16 -8.76
C VAL A 299 22.47 22.72 -9.17
N PRO A 300 22.15 22.83 -10.48
CA PRO A 300 20.83 23.28 -10.93
C PRO A 300 19.69 22.38 -10.43
N PRO A 301 18.52 22.92 -10.07
CA PRO A 301 17.38 22.13 -9.60
C PRO A 301 16.97 20.96 -10.51
N PRO A 302 16.99 21.08 -11.85
CA PRO A 302 16.70 19.94 -12.74
C PRO A 302 17.71 18.80 -12.63
N VAL A 303 18.99 19.12 -12.39
CA VAL A 303 20.05 18.10 -12.22
C VAL A 303 19.87 17.38 -10.89
N LEU A 304 19.56 18.13 -9.82
CA LEU A 304 19.27 17.55 -8.51
C LEU A 304 18.02 16.65 -8.57
N GLY A 305 16.96 17.11 -9.24
CA GLY A 305 15.74 16.33 -9.45
C GLY A 305 16.01 15.06 -10.28
N GLY A 306 16.76 15.17 -11.38
CA GLY A 306 17.15 14.03 -12.20
C GLY A 306 18.00 13.02 -11.44
N LEU A 307 18.97 13.47 -10.64
CA LEU A 307 19.82 12.61 -9.82
C LEU A 307 19.05 11.96 -8.67
N ALA A 308 18.09 12.67 -8.07
CA ALA A 308 17.19 12.10 -7.07
C ALA A 308 16.26 11.03 -7.66
N LEU A 309 15.71 11.26 -8.86
CA LEU A 309 14.91 10.27 -9.57
C LEU A 309 15.74 9.05 -9.97
N LEU A 310 16.94 9.26 -10.52
CA LEU A 310 17.86 8.17 -10.85
C LEU A 310 18.25 7.38 -9.60
N GLY A 311 18.58 8.07 -8.52
CA GLY A 311 18.86 7.47 -7.22
C GLY A 311 17.68 6.65 -6.72
N LEU A 312 16.47 7.20 -6.75
CA LEU A 312 15.24 6.48 -6.39
C LEU A 312 15.08 5.19 -7.21
N VAL A 313 15.27 5.25 -8.53
CA VAL A 313 15.18 4.07 -9.42
C VAL A 313 16.26 3.05 -9.08
N LEU A 314 17.51 3.47 -8.92
CA LEU A 314 18.63 2.58 -8.58
C LEU A 314 18.45 1.93 -7.20
N PHE A 315 18.14 2.71 -6.17
CA PHE A 315 17.88 2.19 -4.83
C PHE A 315 16.63 1.32 -4.78
N SER A 316 15.59 1.63 -5.56
CA SER A 316 14.42 0.76 -5.70
C SER A 316 14.80 -0.57 -6.35
N GLY A 317 15.64 -0.55 -7.40
CA GLY A 317 16.16 -1.75 -8.04
C GLY A 317 16.98 -2.61 -7.06
N VAL A 318 17.93 -2.00 -6.35
CA VAL A 318 18.69 -2.68 -5.29
C VAL A 318 17.76 -3.22 -4.20
N GLY A 319 16.77 -2.44 -3.79
CA GLY A 319 15.72 -2.84 -2.85
C GLY A 319 14.91 -4.04 -3.34
N CYS A 320 14.62 -4.13 -4.65
CA CYS A 320 13.99 -5.31 -5.25
C CYS A 320 14.85 -6.56 -5.04
N TYR A 321 16.14 -6.49 -5.39
CA TYR A 321 17.04 -7.65 -5.27
C TYR A 321 17.31 -8.05 -3.82
N ALA A 322 17.30 -7.09 -2.89
CA ALA A 322 17.43 -7.35 -1.47
C ALA A 322 16.16 -7.93 -0.85
N TYR A 323 14.99 -7.45 -1.27
CA TYR A 323 13.69 -7.93 -0.78
C TYR A 323 13.33 -9.32 -1.34
N TYR A 324 13.77 -9.59 -2.57
CA TYR A 324 13.61 -10.88 -3.26
C TYR A 324 14.94 -11.61 -3.37
N PRO A 325 15.36 -12.36 -2.33
CA PRO A 325 16.64 -13.06 -2.35
C PRO A 325 16.69 -14.18 -3.41
N PRO A 326 17.89 -14.70 -3.74
CA PRO A 326 18.04 -15.83 -4.67
C PRO A 326 17.36 -17.09 -4.11
N ALA A 327 17.02 -18.03 -5.01
CA ALA A 327 16.27 -19.23 -4.66
C ALA A 327 16.92 -20.05 -3.53
N SER A 328 18.25 -20.11 -3.47
CA SER A 328 18.99 -20.80 -2.42
C SER A 328 18.69 -20.26 -1.02
N GLU A 329 18.77 -18.93 -0.85
CA GLU A 329 18.47 -18.25 0.43
C GLU A 329 16.98 -18.37 0.79
N VAL A 330 16.10 -18.27 -0.22
CA VAL A 330 14.66 -18.46 0.02
C VAL A 330 14.36 -19.88 0.49
N PHE A 331 15.05 -20.91 -0.03
CA PHE A 331 14.86 -22.29 0.42
C PHE A 331 15.35 -22.51 1.85
N GLU A 332 16.40 -21.83 2.31
CA GLU A 332 16.85 -21.88 3.71
C GLU A 332 15.78 -21.34 4.67
N GLU A 333 15.18 -20.19 4.34
CA GLU A 333 14.09 -19.60 5.11
C GLU A 333 12.80 -20.44 5.06
N ILE A 334 12.48 -21.00 3.88
CA ILE A 334 11.37 -21.95 3.73
C ILE A 334 11.62 -23.19 4.60
N ASP A 335 12.83 -23.73 4.66
CA ASP A 335 13.14 -24.91 5.45
C ASP A 335 12.91 -24.62 6.95
N SER A 336 13.29 -23.43 7.43
CA SER A 336 12.99 -22.95 8.80
C SER A 336 11.49 -22.82 9.06
N ALA A 337 10.76 -22.11 8.20
CA ALA A 337 9.30 -21.93 8.32
C ALA A 337 8.55 -23.27 8.25
N ARG A 338 8.98 -24.18 7.36
CA ARG A 338 8.40 -25.52 7.18
C ARG A 338 8.53 -26.36 8.45
N VAL A 339 9.70 -26.36 9.10
CA VAL A 339 9.90 -27.14 10.33
C VAL A 339 8.90 -26.69 11.40
N ASN A 340 8.73 -25.38 11.56
CA ASN A 340 7.82 -24.82 12.57
C ASN A 340 6.33 -24.98 12.19
N ALA A 341 5.98 -24.87 10.91
CA ALA A 341 4.62 -25.03 10.41
C ALA A 341 4.12 -26.49 10.48
N LEU A 342 5.01 -27.47 10.33
CA LEU A 342 4.65 -28.89 10.32
C LEU A 342 4.86 -29.57 11.69
N SER A 343 5.40 -28.85 12.67
CA SER A 343 5.62 -29.35 14.02
C SER A 343 4.36 -29.19 14.89
N PRO A 344 4.15 -30.07 15.89
CA PRO A 344 3.09 -29.87 16.87
C PRO A 344 3.31 -28.56 17.62
N GLY A 345 2.26 -27.74 17.74
CA GLY A 345 2.33 -26.44 18.41
C GLY A 345 0.94 -25.88 18.69
N SER A 346 0.88 -24.69 19.28
CA SER A 346 -0.40 -23.97 19.40
C SER A 346 -0.91 -23.59 18.01
N VAL A 347 -2.24 -23.55 17.84
CA VAL A 347 -2.91 -23.16 16.58
C VAL A 347 -2.32 -21.85 16.05
N SER A 348 -2.21 -20.83 16.90
CA SER A 348 -1.67 -19.52 16.51
C SER A 348 -0.21 -19.58 16.02
N HIS A 349 0.62 -20.43 16.62
CA HIS A 349 2.02 -20.60 16.21
C HIS A 349 2.11 -21.31 14.86
N VAL A 350 1.34 -22.38 14.68
CA VAL A 350 1.32 -23.14 13.42
C VAL A 350 0.80 -22.27 12.28
N VAL A 351 -0.31 -21.56 12.48
CA VAL A 351 -0.89 -20.66 11.49
C VAL A 351 0.09 -19.56 11.09
N TYR A 352 0.78 -18.94 12.05
CA TYR A 352 1.81 -17.93 11.76
C TYR A 352 2.92 -18.46 10.83
N HIS A 353 3.41 -19.67 11.09
CA HIS A 353 4.47 -20.27 10.27
C HIS A 353 3.96 -20.80 8.92
N ILE A 354 2.70 -21.22 8.84
CA ILE A 354 2.05 -21.55 7.56
C ILE A 354 2.00 -20.29 6.67
N ASP A 355 1.54 -19.16 7.21
CA ASP A 355 1.46 -17.89 6.48
C ASP A 355 2.86 -17.42 6.05
N ALA A 356 3.87 -17.51 6.93
CA ALA A 356 5.26 -17.20 6.60
C ALA A 356 5.80 -18.10 5.47
N TYR A 357 5.47 -19.40 5.49
CA TYR A 357 5.87 -20.33 4.43
C TYR A 357 5.20 -19.98 3.10
N GLN A 358 3.89 -19.70 3.09
CA GLN A 358 3.20 -19.26 1.88
C GLN A 358 3.83 -17.98 1.30
N GLU A 359 4.20 -17.02 2.15
CA GLU A 359 4.83 -15.78 1.71
C GLU A 359 6.21 -16.01 1.07
N TRP A 360 7.05 -16.85 1.67
CA TRP A 360 8.34 -17.20 1.08
C TRP A 360 8.21 -17.92 -0.26
N THR A 361 7.18 -18.77 -0.45
CA THR A 361 6.93 -19.40 -1.76
C THR A 361 6.53 -18.39 -2.84
N ARG A 362 5.83 -17.30 -2.50
CA ARG A 362 5.56 -16.18 -3.42
C ARG A 362 6.84 -15.43 -3.77
N LYS A 363 7.66 -15.11 -2.76
CA LYS A 363 8.96 -14.45 -2.97
C LYS A 363 9.91 -15.28 -3.84
N LEU A 364 9.86 -16.60 -3.75
CA LEU A 364 10.64 -17.51 -4.61
C LEU A 364 10.31 -17.31 -6.10
N GLU A 365 9.02 -17.25 -6.45
CA GLU A 365 8.56 -17.07 -7.83
C GLU A 365 9.06 -15.75 -8.42
N VAL A 366 8.89 -14.66 -7.67
CA VAL A 366 9.32 -13.32 -8.10
C VAL A 366 10.83 -13.18 -8.13
N GLY A 367 11.53 -13.67 -7.10
CA GLY A 367 12.99 -13.60 -7.01
C GLY A 367 13.68 -14.41 -8.11
N THR A 368 13.06 -15.51 -8.55
CA THR A 368 13.50 -16.28 -9.72
C THR A 368 13.26 -15.47 -10.98
N PHE A 369 12.04 -14.97 -11.22
CA PHE A 369 11.71 -14.16 -12.39
C PHE A 369 12.61 -12.93 -12.56
N LEU A 370 12.94 -12.21 -11.48
CA LEU A 370 13.82 -11.04 -11.52
C LEU A 370 15.27 -11.37 -11.92
N ARG A 371 15.73 -12.61 -11.71
CA ARG A 371 17.11 -13.04 -12.01
C ARG A 371 17.23 -13.76 -13.34
N SER A 372 16.31 -14.67 -13.63
CA SER A 372 16.32 -15.46 -14.87
C SER A 372 15.59 -14.76 -16.02
N GLY A 373 14.75 -13.75 -15.73
CA GLY A 373 13.85 -13.10 -16.69
C GLY A 373 12.63 -13.95 -17.07
N GLN A 374 12.51 -15.18 -16.55
CA GLN A 374 11.47 -16.13 -16.93
C GLN A 374 11.13 -17.08 -15.77
N LEU A 375 9.83 -17.29 -15.55
CA LEU A 375 9.30 -18.27 -14.61
C LEU A 375 8.49 -19.28 -15.42
N THR A 376 8.91 -20.55 -15.40
CA THR A 376 8.21 -21.60 -16.17
C THR A 376 6.84 -21.90 -15.52
N ASP A 377 5.85 -22.25 -16.35
CA ASP A 377 4.53 -22.66 -15.85
C ASP A 377 4.65 -23.85 -14.90
N TYR A 378 5.61 -24.75 -15.15
CA TYR A 378 5.90 -25.88 -14.27
C TYR A 378 6.30 -25.42 -12.86
N GLN A 379 7.23 -24.46 -12.75
CA GLN A 379 7.63 -23.88 -11.46
C GLN A 379 6.45 -23.21 -10.74
N ARG A 380 5.69 -22.39 -11.47
CA ARG A 380 4.49 -21.71 -10.95
C ARG A 380 3.47 -22.69 -10.39
N TRP A 381 3.18 -23.76 -11.14
CA TRP A 381 2.27 -24.81 -10.70
C TRP A 381 2.76 -25.57 -9.47
N LYS A 382 4.06 -25.84 -9.34
CA LYS A 382 4.62 -26.51 -8.15
C LYS A 382 4.55 -25.62 -6.91
N ALA A 383 4.84 -24.32 -7.05
CA ALA A 383 4.70 -23.36 -5.95
C ALA A 383 3.23 -23.20 -5.54
N ARG A 384 2.31 -23.06 -6.50
CA ARG A 384 0.85 -23.00 -6.26
C ARG A 384 0.34 -24.22 -5.50
N LEU A 385 0.73 -25.42 -5.91
CA LEU A 385 0.29 -26.66 -5.25
C LEU A 385 0.74 -26.74 -3.79
N VAL A 386 1.94 -26.24 -3.47
CA VAL A 386 2.42 -26.19 -2.07
C VAL A 386 1.55 -25.24 -1.26
N ARG A 387 1.21 -24.05 -1.80
CA ARG A 387 0.34 -23.07 -1.13
C ARG A 387 -1.07 -23.60 -0.90
N GLU A 388 -1.68 -24.24 -1.89
CA GLU A 388 -3.01 -24.85 -1.74
C GLU A 388 -3.02 -25.92 -0.63
N HIS A 389 -1.99 -26.76 -0.56
CA HIS A 389 -1.88 -27.73 0.53
C HIS A 389 -1.63 -27.09 1.90
N LEU A 390 -0.88 -25.98 1.96
CA LEU A 390 -0.67 -25.20 3.19
C LEU A 390 -1.97 -24.55 3.66
N GLU A 391 -2.81 -24.05 2.74
CA GLU A 391 -4.12 -23.50 3.05
C GLU A 391 -5.06 -24.57 3.63
N MET A 392 -5.09 -25.76 3.02
CA MET A 392 -5.87 -26.88 3.59
C MET A 392 -5.37 -27.29 4.97
N LEU A 393 -4.04 -27.29 5.20
CA LEU A 393 -3.49 -27.55 6.53
C LEU A 393 -3.92 -26.48 7.54
N LYS A 394 -3.96 -25.20 7.12
CA LYS A 394 -4.40 -24.10 7.96
C LYS A 394 -5.83 -24.32 8.45
N HIS A 395 -6.76 -24.62 7.54
CA HIS A 395 -8.15 -24.92 7.88
C HIS A 395 -8.26 -26.09 8.87
N CYS A 396 -7.63 -27.23 8.58
CA CYS A 396 -7.67 -28.37 9.50
C CYS A 396 -7.11 -28.05 10.90
N VAL A 397 -6.08 -27.18 10.98
CA VAL A 397 -5.49 -26.77 12.26
C VAL A 397 -6.40 -25.79 13.02
N GLU A 398 -7.07 -24.88 12.30
CA GLU A 398 -8.06 -23.95 12.87
C GLU A 398 -9.30 -24.69 13.39
N ASP A 399 -9.74 -25.73 12.67
CA ASP A 399 -10.91 -26.56 13.00
C ASP A 399 -10.61 -27.68 14.03
N GLY A 400 -9.34 -27.88 14.41
CA GLY A 400 -8.93 -28.89 15.40
C GLY A 400 -8.89 -30.33 14.85
N GLU A 401 -8.87 -30.51 13.54
CA GLU A 401 -8.89 -31.80 12.84
C GLU A 401 -7.49 -32.43 12.75
N HIS A 402 -6.99 -32.98 13.86
CA HIS A 402 -5.62 -33.46 13.98
C HIS A 402 -5.23 -34.62 13.04
N ASP A 403 -6.17 -35.48 12.66
CA ASP A 403 -5.90 -36.62 11.78
C ASP A 403 -5.80 -36.20 10.31
N GLU A 404 -6.65 -35.27 9.88
CA GLU A 404 -6.57 -34.67 8.55
C GLU A 404 -5.31 -33.79 8.40
N ALA A 405 -4.98 -33.01 9.43
CA ALA A 405 -3.75 -32.22 9.47
C ALA A 405 -2.52 -33.11 9.23
N ARG A 406 -2.42 -34.28 9.89
CA ARG A 406 -1.32 -35.24 9.67
C ARG A 406 -1.25 -35.75 8.23
N ALA A 407 -2.38 -35.99 7.59
CA ALA A 407 -2.41 -36.37 6.17
C ALA A 407 -1.86 -35.26 5.27
N TRP A 408 -2.24 -34.00 5.54
CA TRP A 408 -1.76 -32.82 4.80
C TRP A 408 -0.25 -32.58 4.98
N VAL A 409 0.31 -32.77 6.17
CA VAL A 409 1.77 -32.68 6.40
C VAL A 409 2.55 -33.55 5.41
N SER A 410 2.12 -34.80 5.20
CA SER A 410 2.78 -35.72 4.25
C SER A 410 2.68 -35.27 2.79
N LYS A 411 1.54 -34.65 2.40
CA LYS A 411 1.33 -34.10 1.06
C LYS A 411 2.18 -32.85 0.83
N ILE A 412 2.31 -31.98 1.83
CA ILE A 412 3.16 -30.79 1.79
C ILE A 412 4.62 -31.17 1.62
N GLN A 413 5.14 -32.13 2.40
CA GLN A 413 6.54 -32.58 2.28
C GLN A 413 6.88 -33.13 0.88
N ARG A 414 5.95 -33.87 0.25
CA ARG A 414 6.13 -34.36 -1.13
C ARG A 414 6.09 -33.22 -2.15
N SER A 415 5.18 -32.28 -1.97
CA SER A 415 5.01 -31.14 -2.87
C SER A 415 6.20 -30.18 -2.78
N HIS A 416 6.70 -29.92 -1.56
CA HIS A 416 7.90 -29.14 -1.30
C HIS A 416 9.13 -29.72 -2.02
N ARG A 417 9.39 -31.03 -1.88
CA ARG A 417 10.53 -31.67 -2.57
C ARG A 417 10.46 -31.50 -4.09
N ARG A 418 9.26 -31.62 -4.67
CA ARG A 418 9.04 -31.41 -6.11
C ARG A 418 9.22 -29.96 -6.52
N MET A 419 8.79 -29.02 -5.69
CA MET A 419 9.00 -27.59 -5.88
C MET A 419 10.49 -27.26 -5.84
N ARG A 420 11.22 -27.70 -4.81
CA ARG A 420 12.67 -27.50 -4.70
C ARG A 420 13.43 -28.00 -5.93
N ALA A 421 13.16 -29.23 -6.34
CA ALA A 421 13.77 -29.79 -7.56
C ALA A 421 13.45 -28.98 -8.84
N ALA A 422 12.27 -28.36 -8.93
CA ALA A 422 11.88 -27.56 -10.09
C ALA A 422 12.60 -26.20 -10.15
N PHE A 423 12.98 -25.65 -9.01
CA PHE A 423 13.69 -24.37 -8.91
C PHE A 423 15.22 -24.52 -8.88
N GLU A 424 15.75 -25.68 -8.45
CA GLU A 424 17.19 -25.99 -8.51
C GLU A 424 17.66 -26.46 -9.90
N ALA A 425 16.72 -26.91 -10.76
CA ALA A 425 17.03 -27.38 -12.12
C ALA A 425 17.06 -26.27 -13.19
N ALA A 426 16.82 -25.01 -12.80
CA ALA A 426 16.78 -23.83 -13.66
C ALA A 426 17.94 -22.89 -13.30
#